data_AF-A0A9E5M236-F1
#
_entry.id   AF-A0A9E5M236-F1
#
_cell.length_a   1.000
_cell.length_b   1.000
_cell.length_c   1.000
_cell.angle_alpha   90.00
_cell.angle_beta   90.00
_cell.angle_gamma   90.00
#
_symmetry.space_group_name_H-M   'P 1'
#
loop_
_entity.id
_entity.type
_entity.pdbx_description
1 polymer ?
#
loop_
_entity_poly.entity_id
_entity_poly.type
_entity_poly.pdbx_seq_one_letter_code
_entity_poly.pdbx_strand_id
1 'polypeptide(L)'
;MSNLARLAEFGITALGRGRRRVRGFILGYVLFALLLLGIVAAVVGRMNSEQQNAEFIDRAQQTLRANLQVIRSQVLLCAVADNNDSTGLLAALPSSGGKPEGLLLSEVACPSATDANAKLFDGTGTVFLPKPPAGFQPWYYLNQYDSKNSPSGAVLAYTSTTSPEGRAAANRLARSYGTDEVELQTANGSLKIVFYIRKSAG
;
A
#
# COMPACT_ATOMS: atom_id res chain seq x y z
N MET A 1 14.58 20.27 58.84
CA MET A 1 15.31 18.99 58.94
C MET A 1 16.25 18.92 57.74
N SER A 2 17.46 19.51 57.82
CA SER A 2 18.72 18.88 58.29
C SER A 2 19.22 17.83 57.28
N ASN A 3 20.26 18.09 56.47
CA ASN A 3 21.63 18.26 56.94
C ASN A 3 22.50 19.20 56.09
N LEU A 4 23.16 20.08 56.83
CA LEU A 4 24.31 20.92 56.50
C LEU A 4 25.61 20.09 56.61
N ALA A 5 26.55 20.42 55.72
CA ALA A 5 27.99 20.62 55.95
C ALA A 5 28.85 19.50 56.58
N ARG A 6 29.98 19.16 55.92
CA ARG A 6 31.35 19.58 56.32
C ARG A 6 32.46 18.74 55.68
N LEU A 7 33.48 19.47 55.18
CA LEU A 7 34.94 19.21 55.27
C LEU A 7 35.48 18.00 54.48
N ALA A 8 36.65 18.00 53.83
CA ALA A 8 37.83 18.86 53.86
C ALA A 8 38.47 18.79 52.44
N GLU A 9 38.96 19.88 51.87
CA GLU A 9 40.35 20.35 52.08
C GLU A 9 41.39 19.24 51.88
N PHE A 10 41.88 19.11 50.64
CA PHE A 10 43.21 18.56 50.38
C PHE A 10 43.88 19.35 49.25
N GLY A 11 44.78 20.24 49.66
CA GLY A 11 46.14 20.29 49.14
C GLY A 11 46.33 20.70 47.69
N ILE A 12 46.46 22.02 47.47
CA ILE A 12 47.25 22.57 46.38
C ILE A 12 48.73 22.33 46.70
N THR A 13 49.36 21.33 46.08
CA THR A 13 50.83 21.32 45.91
C THR A 13 51.24 20.38 44.79
N ALA A 14 51.58 20.96 43.63
CA ALA A 14 52.77 20.67 42.82
C ALA A 14 52.52 21.09 41.37
N LEU A 15 52.90 22.33 41.06
CA LEU A 15 53.22 22.78 39.70
C LEU A 15 54.43 21.98 39.20
N GLY A 16 54.16 20.75 38.74
CA GLY A 16 55.09 19.97 37.94
C GLY A 16 55.20 20.58 36.56
N ARG A 17 56.24 21.39 36.34
CA ARG A 17 56.70 21.91 35.04
C ARG A 17 57.23 20.75 34.19
N GLY A 18 56.34 19.85 33.78
CA GLY A 18 56.64 18.69 32.95
C GLY A 18 56.38 19.01 31.48
N ARG A 19 57.48 19.26 30.75
CA ARG A 19 57.67 19.20 29.29
C ARG A 19 56.40 19.36 28.44
N ARG A 20 56.37 20.40 27.59
CA ARG A 20 55.51 20.49 26.39
C ARG A 20 55.62 19.19 25.57
N ARG A 21 54.82 18.18 25.91
CA ARG A 21 54.60 17.01 25.07
C ARG A 21 53.53 17.39 24.09
N VAL A 22 53.89 17.32 22.82
CA VAL A 22 53.02 17.49 21.66
C VAL A 22 51.83 16.53 21.78
N ARG A 23 50.76 16.94 22.47
CA ARG A 23 49.50 16.19 22.64
C ARG A 23 48.45 16.53 21.59
N GLY A 24 48.73 17.49 20.70
CA GLY A 24 47.81 17.94 19.65
C GLY A 24 47.53 16.90 18.56
N PHE A 25 48.45 15.95 18.35
CA PHE A 25 48.32 14.97 17.27
C PHE A 25 47.29 13.86 17.58
N ILE A 26 47.22 13.42 18.84
CA ILE A 26 46.27 12.37 19.28
C ILE A 26 44.83 12.88 19.20
N LEU A 27 44.58 14.14 19.59
CA LEU A 27 43.26 14.74 19.52
C LEU A 27 42.73 14.81 18.07
N GLY A 28 43.61 15.08 17.10
CA GLY A 28 43.28 15.10 15.68
C GLY A 28 42.80 13.73 15.18
N TYR A 29 43.47 12.65 15.57
CA TYR A 29 43.03 11.29 15.21
C TYR A 29 41.70 10.89 15.86
N VAL A 30 41.47 11.29 17.10
CA VAL A 30 40.19 11.01 17.78
C VAL A 30 39.05 11.77 17.09
N LEU A 31 39.24 13.04 16.76
CA LEU A 31 38.23 13.82 16.01
C LEU A 31 38.00 13.27 14.61
N PHE A 32 39.07 12.85 13.91
CA PHE A 32 38.95 12.23 12.59
C PHE A 32 38.23 10.89 12.65
N ALA A 33 38.50 10.06 13.66
CA ALA A 33 37.80 8.79 13.87
C ALA A 33 36.31 8.99 14.17
N LEU A 34 35.97 9.98 15.01
CA LEU A 34 34.58 10.34 15.30
C LEU A 34 33.85 10.88 14.07
N LEU A 35 34.53 11.67 13.24
CA LEU A 35 33.98 12.18 11.99
C LEU A 35 33.70 11.05 11.00
N LEU A 36 34.64 10.10 10.83
CA LEU A 36 34.42 8.91 10.00
C LEU A 36 33.27 8.06 10.51
N LEU A 37 33.18 7.84 11.83
CA LEU A 37 32.11 7.07 12.43
C LEU A 37 30.74 7.75 12.24
N GLY A 38 30.69 9.08 12.34
CA GLY A 38 29.49 9.87 12.03
C GLY A 38 29.04 9.73 10.58
N ILE A 39 29.96 9.75 9.61
CA ILE A 39 29.64 9.54 8.19
C ILE A 39 29.08 8.13 7.96
N VAL A 40 29.73 7.09 8.50
CA VAL A 40 29.26 5.71 8.35
C VAL A 40 27.87 5.52 8.96
N ALA A 41 27.64 6.06 10.16
CA ALA A 41 26.32 5.98 10.81
C ALA A 41 25.23 6.68 9.98
N ALA A 42 25.52 7.85 9.39
CA ALA A 42 24.58 8.56 8.53
C ALA A 42 24.24 7.78 7.24
N VAL A 43 25.23 7.12 6.63
CA VAL A 43 25.03 6.28 5.44
C VAL A 43 24.17 5.05 5.77
N VAL A 44 24.50 4.34 6.86
CA VAL A 44 23.74 3.16 7.30
C VAL A 44 22.30 3.53 7.67
N GLY A 45 22.09 4.68 8.32
CA GLY A 45 20.76 5.18 8.65
C GLY A 45 19.87 5.41 7.42
N ARG A 46 20.42 5.98 6.34
CA ARG A 46 19.69 6.15 5.07
C ARG A 46 19.41 4.84 4.36
N MET A 47 20.35 3.89 4.38
CA MET A 47 20.14 2.59 3.73
C MET A 47 18.97 1.82 4.36
N ASN A 48 18.79 1.92 5.67
CA ASN A 48 17.73 1.20 6.36
C ASN A 48 16.33 1.72 5.98
N SER A 49 16.15 3.03 5.82
CA SER A 49 14.85 3.60 5.38
C SER A 49 14.53 3.26 3.93
N GLU A 50 15.53 3.29 3.03
CA GLU A 50 15.32 2.94 1.63
C GLU A 50 14.97 1.45 1.45
N GLN A 51 15.62 0.58 2.23
CA GLN A 51 15.34 -0.86 2.20
C GLN A 51 13.92 -1.17 2.71
N GLN A 52 13.48 -0.52 3.79
CA GLN A 52 12.10 -0.66 4.29
C GLN A 52 11.07 -0.19 3.27
N ASN A 53 11.33 0.94 2.60
CA ASN A 53 10.44 1.47 1.56
C ASN A 53 10.37 0.52 0.36
N ALA A 54 11.50 -0.02 -0.09
CA ALA A 54 11.54 -0.99 -1.19
C ALA A 54 10.76 -2.28 -0.84
N GLU A 55 10.96 -2.82 0.37
CA GLU A 55 10.24 -4.00 0.84
C GLU A 55 8.72 -3.74 0.91
N PHE A 56 8.32 -2.58 1.42
CA PHE A 56 6.92 -2.19 1.46
C PHE A 56 6.31 -2.16 0.05
N ILE A 57 7.00 -1.51 -0.90
CA ILE A 57 6.53 -1.38 -2.28
C ILE A 57 6.34 -2.77 -2.92
N ASP A 58 7.30 -3.67 -2.74
CA ASP A 58 7.24 -5.02 -3.32
C ASP A 58 6.10 -5.84 -2.70
N ARG A 59 5.94 -5.79 -1.37
CA ARG A 59 4.86 -6.46 -0.66
C ARG A 59 3.49 -5.90 -1.05
N ALA A 60 3.36 -4.57 -1.15
CA ALA A 60 2.12 -3.91 -1.56
C ALA A 60 1.76 -4.31 -3.00
N GLN A 61 2.71 -4.33 -3.93
CA GLN A 61 2.49 -4.75 -5.30
C GLN A 61 2.03 -6.21 -5.37
N GLN A 62 2.69 -7.12 -4.66
CA GLN A 62 2.30 -8.54 -4.61
C GLN A 62 0.89 -8.72 -4.04
N THR A 63 0.56 -7.98 -2.98
CA THR A 63 -0.77 -8.00 -2.36
C THR A 63 -1.84 -7.47 -3.32
N LEU A 64 -1.59 -6.35 -4.00
CA LEU A 64 -2.52 -5.82 -5.01
C LEU A 64 -2.75 -6.82 -6.13
N ARG A 65 -1.68 -7.43 -6.67
CA ARG A 65 -1.77 -8.47 -7.70
C ARG A 65 -2.63 -9.66 -7.25
N ALA A 66 -2.39 -10.19 -6.05
CA ALA A 66 -3.16 -11.30 -5.50
C ALA A 66 -4.64 -10.92 -5.32
N ASN A 67 -4.90 -9.74 -4.75
CA ASN A 67 -6.26 -9.23 -4.57
C ASN A 67 -7.00 -9.11 -5.92
N LEU A 68 -6.35 -8.57 -6.95
CA LEU A 68 -6.96 -8.43 -8.28
C LEU A 68 -7.33 -9.78 -8.89
N GLN A 69 -6.47 -10.80 -8.73
CA GLN A 69 -6.77 -12.14 -9.22
C GLN A 69 -7.98 -12.74 -8.50
N VAL A 70 -8.05 -12.60 -7.18
CA VAL A 70 -9.18 -13.07 -6.36
C VAL A 70 -10.48 -12.34 -6.71
N ILE A 71 -10.42 -11.02 -6.90
CA ILE A 71 -11.59 -10.23 -7.31
C ILE A 71 -12.09 -10.69 -8.67
N ARG A 72 -11.18 -10.81 -9.65
CA ARG A 72 -11.52 -11.24 -11.00
C ARG A 72 -12.14 -12.64 -11.01
N SER A 73 -11.53 -13.60 -10.33
CA SER A 73 -12.02 -14.98 -10.29
C SER A 73 -13.41 -15.05 -9.65
N GLN A 74 -13.63 -14.33 -8.55
CA GLN A 74 -14.90 -14.39 -7.84
C GLN A 74 -16.03 -13.68 -8.60
N VAL A 75 -15.76 -12.52 -9.22
CA VAL A 75 -16.74 -11.83 -10.07
C VAL A 75 -17.15 -12.71 -11.26
N LEU A 76 -16.18 -13.35 -11.91
CA LEU A 76 -16.46 -14.23 -13.04
C LEU A 76 -17.16 -15.52 -12.60
N LEU A 77 -16.77 -16.12 -11.48
CA LEU A 77 -17.43 -17.32 -10.95
C LEU A 77 -18.90 -17.04 -10.63
N CYS A 78 -19.16 -15.91 -9.99
CA CYS A 78 -20.51 -15.45 -9.73
C CYS A 78 -21.32 -15.28 -11.03
N ALA A 79 -20.73 -14.65 -12.04
CA ALA A 79 -21.38 -14.47 -13.33
C ALA A 79 -21.62 -15.80 -14.07
N VAL A 80 -20.70 -16.76 -13.97
CA VAL A 80 -20.88 -18.08 -14.58
C VAL A 80 -21.97 -18.88 -13.86
N ALA A 81 -22.08 -18.76 -12.53
CA ALA A 81 -23.12 -19.42 -11.76
C ALA A 81 -24.54 -18.87 -12.04
N ASP A 82 -24.65 -17.61 -12.46
CA ASP A 82 -25.92 -16.97 -12.84
C ASP A 82 -26.22 -16.99 -14.34
N ASN A 83 -25.23 -17.37 -15.15
CA ASN A 83 -25.38 -17.33 -16.59
C ASN A 83 -26.35 -18.42 -17.06
N ASN A 84 -27.60 -18.01 -17.25
CA ASN A 84 -28.62 -18.79 -17.92
C ASN A 84 -28.53 -18.53 -19.44
N ASP A 85 -28.78 -19.56 -20.26
CA ASP A 85 -28.66 -19.50 -21.72
C ASP A 85 -29.48 -18.37 -22.38
N SER A 86 -30.44 -17.77 -21.66
CA SER A 86 -31.34 -16.73 -22.15
C SER A 86 -30.85 -15.28 -22.00
N THR A 87 -29.95 -14.97 -21.07
CA THR A 87 -29.60 -13.57 -20.71
C THR A 87 -28.15 -13.21 -21.01
N GLY A 88 -27.28 -14.22 -21.19
CA GLY A 88 -25.87 -14.05 -21.55
C GLY A 88 -25.00 -13.50 -20.40
N LEU A 89 -23.70 -13.74 -20.50
CA LEU A 89 -22.72 -13.49 -19.42
C LEU A 89 -22.68 -12.04 -18.91
N LEU A 90 -23.07 -11.05 -19.73
CA LEU A 90 -23.07 -9.64 -19.32
C LEU A 90 -24.18 -9.33 -18.31
N ALA A 91 -25.35 -9.93 -18.48
CA ALA A 91 -26.47 -9.76 -17.57
C ALA A 91 -26.25 -10.48 -16.23
N ALA A 92 -25.44 -11.53 -16.26
CA ALA A 92 -25.09 -12.35 -15.09
C ALA A 92 -24.00 -11.71 -14.19
N LEU A 93 -23.31 -10.66 -14.65
CA LEU A 93 -22.32 -9.96 -13.85
C LEU A 93 -22.98 -9.22 -12.67
N PRO A 94 -22.33 -9.17 -11.49
CA PRO A 94 -22.85 -8.43 -10.35
C PRO A 94 -23.21 -6.98 -10.73
N SER A 95 -24.38 -6.53 -10.28
CA SER A 95 -24.83 -5.14 -10.46
C SER A 95 -24.11 -4.23 -9.46
N SER A 96 -23.92 -2.97 -9.86
CA SER A 96 -23.44 -1.91 -8.95
C SER A 96 -24.59 -1.03 -8.41
N GLY A 97 -25.84 -1.45 -8.63
CA GLY A 97 -27.05 -0.75 -8.22
C GLY A 97 -27.22 0.60 -8.90
N GLY A 98 -26.69 0.78 -10.10
CA GLY A 98 -26.68 2.06 -10.82
C GLY A 98 -25.86 3.18 -10.16
N LYS A 99 -25.04 2.89 -9.14
CA LYS A 99 -24.20 3.91 -8.47
C LYS A 99 -23.01 4.31 -9.35
N PRO A 100 -22.85 5.58 -9.74
CA PRO A 100 -21.78 6.00 -10.64
C PRO A 100 -20.39 5.89 -9.99
N GLU A 101 -20.30 6.04 -8.67
CA GLU A 101 -19.09 5.77 -7.89
C GLU A 101 -18.81 4.27 -7.71
N GLY A 102 -19.76 3.39 -8.00
CA GLY A 102 -19.64 1.95 -7.73
C GLY A 102 -20.01 1.60 -6.28
N LEU A 103 -19.85 0.33 -5.95
CA LEU A 103 -20.21 -0.25 -4.67
C LEU A 103 -18.96 -0.74 -3.93
N LEU A 104 -18.95 -0.67 -2.60
CA LEU A 104 -17.90 -1.32 -1.81
C LEU A 104 -17.90 -2.82 -2.13
N LEU A 105 -16.71 -3.40 -2.32
CA LEU A 105 -16.58 -4.81 -2.69
C LEU A 105 -17.24 -5.76 -1.66
N SER A 106 -17.30 -5.34 -0.39
CA SER A 106 -17.98 -6.03 0.72
C SER A 106 -19.51 -6.00 0.67
N GLU A 107 -20.09 -5.21 -0.24
CA GLU A 107 -21.52 -5.04 -0.40
C GLU A 107 -22.01 -5.63 -1.74
N VAL A 108 -21.10 -6.00 -2.62
CA VAL A 108 -21.45 -6.60 -3.92
C VAL A 108 -22.13 -7.93 -3.67
N ALA A 109 -23.37 -8.06 -4.13
CA ALA A 109 -24.14 -9.29 -4.08
C ALA A 109 -23.98 -10.07 -5.39
N CYS A 110 -24.06 -11.40 -5.29
CA CYS A 110 -24.08 -12.26 -6.46
C CYS A 110 -25.54 -12.53 -6.89
N PRO A 111 -25.93 -12.29 -8.16
CA PRO A 111 -27.32 -12.44 -8.60
C PRO A 111 -27.87 -13.88 -8.51
N SER A 112 -27.03 -14.90 -8.68
CA SER A 112 -27.41 -16.34 -8.66
C SER A 112 -27.55 -16.95 -7.27
N ALA A 113 -27.14 -16.23 -6.22
CA ALA A 113 -27.26 -16.81 -4.90
C ALA A 113 -28.73 -17.10 -4.62
N THR A 114 -29.01 -18.36 -4.29
CA THR A 114 -30.34 -18.84 -3.85
C THR A 114 -30.89 -17.96 -2.74
N ASP A 115 -29.98 -17.30 -2.02
CA ASP A 115 -30.21 -16.12 -1.20
C ASP A 115 -29.88 -14.83 -1.96
N ALA A 116 -30.88 -14.02 -2.29
CA ALA A 116 -30.73 -12.71 -2.97
C ALA A 116 -29.81 -11.70 -2.25
N ASN A 117 -29.32 -12.03 -1.05
CA ASN A 117 -28.43 -11.22 -0.24
C ASN A 117 -27.03 -11.81 -0.07
N ALA A 118 -26.70 -12.94 -0.71
CA ALA A 118 -25.37 -13.50 -0.56
C ALA A 118 -24.33 -12.59 -1.21
N LYS A 119 -23.35 -12.20 -0.41
CA LYS A 119 -22.29 -11.30 -0.85
C LYS A 119 -21.25 -12.08 -1.61
N LEU A 120 -20.59 -11.39 -2.54
CA LEU A 120 -19.49 -11.93 -3.33
C LEU A 120 -18.34 -12.45 -2.44
N PHE A 121 -18.15 -11.79 -1.28
CA PHE A 121 -17.16 -12.11 -0.26
C PHE A 121 -17.81 -12.12 1.13
N ASP A 122 -18.54 -13.18 1.45
CA ASP A 122 -19.20 -13.39 2.74
C ASP A 122 -18.42 -14.33 3.70
N GLY A 123 -17.33 -14.93 3.23
CA GLY A 123 -16.55 -15.94 3.96
C GLY A 123 -17.05 -17.37 3.74
N THR A 124 -18.17 -17.55 3.05
CA THR A 124 -18.72 -18.86 2.70
C THR A 124 -17.86 -19.49 1.62
N GLY A 125 -17.66 -20.81 1.68
CA GLY A 125 -16.80 -21.52 0.71
C GLY A 125 -15.33 -21.08 0.72
N THR A 126 -14.82 -20.55 1.84
CA THR A 126 -13.44 -20.03 2.02
C THR A 126 -13.09 -18.78 1.20
N VAL A 127 -14.11 -18.09 0.67
CA VAL A 127 -13.90 -16.86 -0.11
C VAL A 127 -13.96 -15.65 0.81
N PHE A 128 -12.79 -15.07 1.10
CA PHE A 128 -12.64 -13.92 1.99
C PHE A 128 -12.45 -12.62 1.22
N LEU A 129 -12.97 -11.52 1.77
CA LEU A 129 -12.78 -10.19 1.21
C LEU A 129 -11.28 -9.85 1.16
N PRO A 130 -10.72 -9.57 -0.04
CA PRO A 130 -9.32 -9.22 -0.17
C PRO A 130 -9.03 -7.91 0.57
N LYS A 131 -8.11 -7.97 1.53
CA LYS A 131 -7.70 -6.79 2.29
C LYS A 131 -6.71 -5.96 1.47
N PRO A 132 -6.97 -4.67 1.22
CA PRO A 132 -6.00 -3.81 0.55
C PRO A 132 -4.74 -3.65 1.41
N PRO A 133 -3.55 -3.44 0.80
CA PRO A 133 -2.33 -3.16 1.55
C PRO A 133 -2.47 -1.86 2.36
N ALA A 134 -1.63 -1.70 3.39
CA ALA A 134 -1.66 -0.49 4.21
C ALA A 134 -1.49 0.77 3.34
N GLY A 135 -2.22 1.84 3.66
CA GLY A 135 -2.20 3.08 2.89
C GLY A 135 -3.12 3.10 1.66
N PHE A 136 -3.83 2.01 1.37
CA PHE A 136 -4.86 1.95 0.33
C PHE A 136 -6.27 1.96 0.93
N GLN A 137 -7.19 2.55 0.19
CA GLN A 137 -8.62 2.54 0.50
C GLN A 137 -9.23 1.15 0.23
N PRO A 138 -10.40 0.85 0.80
CA PRO A 138 -11.17 -0.35 0.43
C PRO A 138 -11.38 -0.48 -1.07
N TRP A 139 -11.55 -1.71 -1.53
CA TRP A 139 -11.88 -1.99 -2.93
C TRP A 139 -13.33 -1.62 -3.23
N TYR A 140 -13.52 -1.01 -4.39
CA TYR A 140 -14.82 -0.70 -4.98
C TYR A 140 -14.97 -1.48 -6.28
N TYR A 141 -16.21 -1.83 -6.59
CA TYR A 141 -16.62 -2.52 -7.80
C TYR A 141 -17.61 -1.64 -8.56
N LEU A 142 -17.43 -1.51 -9.87
CA LEU A 142 -18.32 -0.76 -10.74
C LEU A 142 -18.62 -1.59 -11.98
N ASN A 143 -19.91 -1.81 -12.23
CA ASN A 143 -20.39 -2.43 -13.46
C ASN A 143 -21.12 -1.35 -14.27
N GLN A 144 -20.43 -0.80 -15.27
CA GLN A 144 -20.98 0.26 -16.11
C GLN A 144 -21.99 -0.25 -17.13
N TYR A 145 -22.11 -1.57 -17.35
CA TYR A 145 -23.14 -2.14 -18.21
C TYR A 145 -24.55 -2.03 -17.60
N ASP A 146 -24.64 -1.79 -16.28
CA ASP A 146 -25.91 -1.53 -15.58
C ASP A 146 -26.46 -0.12 -15.88
N SER A 147 -25.58 0.80 -16.26
CA SER A 147 -25.98 2.16 -16.62
C SER A 147 -26.43 2.19 -18.08
N LYS A 148 -27.73 2.44 -18.31
CA LYS A 148 -28.32 2.66 -19.65
C LYS A 148 -27.65 3.78 -20.47
N ASN A 149 -26.76 4.58 -19.85
CA ASN A 149 -26.11 5.74 -20.43
C ASN A 149 -24.60 5.56 -20.73
N SER A 150 -24.03 4.35 -20.59
CA SER A 150 -22.61 4.10 -20.86
C SER A 150 -22.40 3.18 -22.08
N PRO A 151 -22.32 3.72 -23.31
CA PRO A 151 -22.15 2.93 -24.53
C PRO A 151 -20.79 2.21 -24.62
N SER A 152 -19.83 2.59 -23.78
CA SER A 152 -18.53 1.96 -23.60
C SER A 152 -18.42 1.32 -22.20
N GLY A 153 -19.40 0.51 -21.85
CA GLY A 153 -19.46 -0.15 -20.54
C GLY A 153 -18.19 -0.96 -20.25
N ALA A 154 -17.65 -0.80 -19.05
CA ALA A 154 -16.62 -1.66 -18.50
C ALA A 154 -17.05 -2.20 -17.14
N VAL A 155 -16.56 -3.40 -16.81
CA VAL A 155 -16.59 -3.92 -15.44
C VAL A 155 -15.22 -3.71 -14.86
N LEU A 156 -15.16 -2.98 -13.76
CA LEU A 156 -13.90 -2.61 -13.13
C LEU A 156 -13.96 -2.73 -11.62
N ALA A 157 -12.80 -3.00 -11.03
CA ALA A 157 -12.56 -2.86 -9.61
C ALA A 157 -11.51 -1.78 -9.40
N TYR A 158 -11.63 -1.00 -8.34
CA TYR A 158 -10.66 0.07 -8.08
C TYR A 158 -10.40 0.27 -6.60
N THR A 159 -9.22 0.79 -6.30
CA THR A 159 -8.83 1.29 -4.99
C THR A 159 -8.09 2.61 -5.17
N SER A 160 -7.87 3.36 -4.10
CA SER A 160 -7.11 4.61 -4.14
C SER A 160 -6.12 4.73 -3.00
N THR A 161 -5.08 5.52 -3.20
CA THR A 161 -4.08 5.82 -2.18
C THR A 161 -3.60 7.27 -2.28
N THR A 162 -3.36 7.86 -1.12
CA THR A 162 -2.68 9.17 -0.99
C THR A 162 -1.23 9.02 -0.56
N SER A 163 -0.81 7.82 -0.12
CA SER A 163 0.55 7.56 0.35
C SER A 163 1.57 7.57 -0.79
N PRO A 164 2.74 8.22 -0.64
CA PRO A 164 3.76 8.24 -1.68
C PRO A 164 4.31 6.84 -2.00
N GLU A 165 4.44 5.97 -1.00
CA GLU A 165 4.89 4.58 -1.16
C GLU A 165 3.83 3.75 -1.90
N GLY A 166 2.55 3.92 -1.56
CA GLY A 166 1.44 3.29 -2.28
C GLY A 166 1.37 3.73 -3.74
N ARG A 167 1.63 5.01 -4.02
CA ARG A 167 1.75 5.51 -5.41
C ARG A 167 2.89 4.85 -6.16
N ALA A 168 4.04 4.63 -5.53
CA ALA A 168 5.15 3.91 -6.15
C ALA A 168 4.78 2.45 -6.46
N ALA A 169 4.12 1.75 -5.53
CA ALA A 169 3.62 0.38 -5.73
C ALA A 169 2.59 0.29 -6.87
N ALA A 170 1.64 1.23 -6.91
CA ALA A 170 0.65 1.35 -7.99
C ALA A 170 1.30 1.53 -9.37
N ASN A 171 2.29 2.43 -9.46
CA ASN A 171 3.04 2.69 -10.69
C ASN A 171 3.88 1.48 -11.14
N ARG A 172 4.40 0.67 -10.21
CA ARG A 172 5.06 -0.60 -10.55
C ARG A 172 4.05 -1.64 -11.04
N LEU A 173 2.89 -1.72 -10.41
CA LEU A 173 1.81 -2.62 -10.80
C LEU A 173 1.32 -2.34 -12.23
N ALA A 174 0.98 -1.09 -12.54
CA ALA A 174 0.49 -0.71 -13.88
C ALA A 174 1.50 -1.04 -14.99
N ARG A 175 2.80 -0.85 -14.73
CA ARG A 175 3.87 -1.25 -15.66
C ARG A 175 3.93 -2.75 -15.92
N SER A 176 3.49 -3.58 -14.97
CA SER A 176 3.50 -5.05 -15.13
C SER A 176 2.28 -5.60 -15.87
N TYR A 177 1.16 -4.90 -15.86
CA TYR A 177 -0.12 -5.35 -16.46
C TYR A 177 -0.42 -4.71 -17.82
N GLY A 178 0.22 -3.59 -18.14
CA GLY A 178 -0.11 -2.81 -19.34
C GLY A 178 -1.37 -1.96 -19.16
N THR A 179 -1.64 -1.11 -20.15
CA THR A 179 -2.72 -0.11 -20.12
C THR A 179 -4.12 -0.68 -20.36
N ASP A 180 -4.19 -1.93 -20.81
CA ASP A 180 -5.48 -2.57 -21.15
C ASP A 180 -6.18 -3.15 -19.91
N GLU A 181 -5.40 -3.65 -18.94
CA GLU A 181 -5.94 -4.23 -17.71
C GLU A 181 -5.90 -3.26 -16.52
N VAL A 182 -4.89 -2.38 -16.45
CA VAL A 182 -4.72 -1.44 -15.32
C VAL A 182 -4.54 -0.02 -15.83
N GLU A 183 -5.33 0.90 -15.29
CA GLU A 183 -5.21 2.33 -15.53
C GLU A 183 -5.01 3.08 -14.22
N LEU A 184 -4.16 4.11 -14.25
CA LEU A 184 -3.90 4.97 -13.12
C LEU A 184 -4.52 6.33 -13.36
N GLN A 185 -5.43 6.74 -12.48
CA GLN A 185 -6.10 8.03 -12.53
C GLN A 185 -5.67 8.86 -11.33
N THR A 186 -5.15 10.06 -11.57
CA THR A 186 -4.76 10.97 -10.48
C THR A 186 -5.79 12.08 -10.36
N ALA A 187 -6.41 12.21 -9.20
CA ALA A 187 -7.39 13.26 -8.91
C ALA A 187 -7.22 13.77 -7.47
N ASN A 188 -7.16 15.08 -7.28
CA ASN A 188 -7.09 15.74 -5.97
C ASN A 188 -5.99 15.19 -5.03
N GLY A 189 -4.81 14.85 -5.58
CA GLY A 189 -3.69 14.29 -4.81
C GLY A 189 -3.83 12.82 -4.41
N SER A 190 -4.95 12.18 -4.75
CA SER A 190 -5.16 10.74 -4.63
C SER A 190 -4.88 10.04 -5.96
N LEU A 191 -4.19 8.91 -5.91
CA LEU A 191 -3.98 8.02 -7.04
C LEU A 191 -5.00 6.88 -6.96
N LYS A 192 -5.92 6.85 -7.91
CA LYS A 192 -6.89 5.77 -8.12
C LYS A 192 -6.30 4.75 -9.08
N ILE A 193 -6.25 3.49 -8.65
CA ILE A 193 -5.89 2.35 -9.50
C ILE A 193 -7.20 1.73 -9.98
N VAL A 194 -7.41 1.75 -11.29
CA VAL A 194 -8.56 1.14 -11.96
C VAL A 194 -8.11 -0.16 -12.60
N PHE A 195 -8.75 -1.26 -12.26
CA PHE A 195 -8.52 -2.57 -12.85
C PHE A 195 -9.73 -2.99 -13.66
N TYR A 196 -9.54 -3.23 -14.95
CA TYR A 196 -10.59 -3.68 -15.85
C TYR A 196 -10.70 -5.21 -15.79
N ILE A 197 -11.84 -5.69 -15.26
CA ILE A 197 -12.22 -7.11 -15.31
C ILE A 197 -12.69 -7.45 -16.73
N ARG A 198 -13.43 -6.52 -17.33
CA ARG A 198 -13.87 -6.58 -18.73
C ARG A 198 -13.94 -5.16 -19.28
N LYS A 199 -13.33 -4.95 -20.43
CA LYS A 199 -13.43 -3.70 -21.19
C LYS A 199 -14.21 -4.00 -22.47
N SER A 200 -15.19 -3.17 -22.82
CA SER A 200 -15.77 -3.26 -24.16
C SER A 200 -14.68 -2.94 -25.18
N ALA A 201 -14.50 -3.80 -26.18
CA ALA A 201 -13.77 -3.41 -27.38
C ALA A 201 -14.59 -2.29 -28.03
N GLY A 202 -14.03 -1.08 -28.07
CA GLY A 202 -14.58 0.02 -28.84
C GLY A 202 -14.38 -0.19 -30.33
#